data_AF-A0A7C2KKB5-F1
#
_entry.id   AF-A0A7C2KKB5-F1
#
_cell.length_a   1.000
_cell.length_b   1.000
_cell.length_c   1.000
_cell.angle_alpha   90.00
_cell.angle_beta   90.00
_cell.angle_gamma   90.00
#
_symmetry.space_group_name_H-M   'P 1'
#
loop_
_entity.id
_entity.type
_entity.pdbx_description
1 polymer ?
#
loop_
_entity_poly.entity_id
_entity_poly.type
_entity_poly.pdbx_seq_one_letter_code
_entity_poly.pdbx_strand_id
1 'polypeptide(L)' 'KILMDESIRVDIDFRDEKLGYKIRKSQLEKIPFMVILGDKEMEEKTLSIRSRTQGDLGTSDLESFIQLLKKENTLNSN' A
#
# COMPACT_ATOMS: atom_id res chain seq x y z
N LYS A 1 6.81 -8.94 -8.89
CA LYS A 1 7.37 -8.08 -9.96
C LYS A 1 6.32 -7.16 -10.62
N ILE A 2 5.02 -7.42 -10.47
CA ILE A 2 3.94 -6.68 -11.14
C ILE A 2 3.99 -5.14 -10.93
N LEU A 3 4.31 -4.66 -9.73
CA LEU A 3 4.33 -3.21 -9.44
C LEU A 3 5.58 -2.50 -9.98
N MET A 4 6.72 -3.20 -10.07
CA MET A 4 7.97 -2.61 -10.57
C MET A 4 7.93 -2.42 -12.09
N ASP A 5 7.25 -3.30 -12.82
CA ASP A 5 7.07 -3.19 -14.27
C ASP A 5 6.22 -1.98 -14.66
N GLU A 6 5.38 -1.49 -13.76
CA GLU A 6 4.52 -0.31 -13.93
C GLU A 6 5.22 1.00 -13.53
N SER A 7 6.55 0.99 -13.33
CA SER A 7 7.34 2.14 -12.84
C SER A 7 6.89 2.69 -11.48
N ILE A 8 6.19 1.88 -10.68
CA ILE A 8 5.75 2.27 -9.34
C ILE A 8 6.87 1.95 -8.36
N ARG A 9 7.29 2.97 -7.59
CA ARG A 9 8.24 2.77 -6.48
C ARG A 9 7.53 2.10 -5.33
N VAL A 10 8.00 0.90 -4.98
CA VAL A 10 7.48 0.11 -3.86
C VAL A 10 8.65 -0.26 -2.97
N ASP A 11 8.47 -0.08 -1.67
CA ASP A 11 9.40 -0.54 -0.64
C ASP A 11 8.65 -1.44 0.34
N ILE A 12 9.28 -2.52 0.78
CA ILE A 12 8.66 -3.52 1.66
C ILE A 12 9.43 -3.59 2.97
N ASP A 13 8.77 -3.23 4.06
CA ASP A 13 9.35 -3.24 5.40
C ASP A 13 9.07 -4.56 6.14
N PHE A 14 9.95 -5.54 5.97
CA PHE A 14 9.90 -6.85 6.63
C PHE A 14 10.41 -6.85 8.08
N ARG A 15 10.80 -5.71 8.65
CA ARG A 15 11.34 -5.68 10.02
C ARG A 15 10.28 -6.12 11.02
N ASP A 16 10.65 -6.92 12.01
CA ASP A 16 9.74 -7.35 13.08
C ASP A 16 9.56 -6.24 14.13
N GLU A 17 8.99 -5.11 13.69
CA GLU A 17 8.71 -3.93 14.50
C GLU A 17 7.20 -3.76 14.68
N LYS A 18 6.81 -3.13 15.80
CA LYS A 18 5.40 -2.86 16.11
C LYS A 18 4.72 -2.13 14.94
N LEU A 19 3.54 -2.61 14.56
CA LEU A 19 2.74 -2.02 13.48
C LEU A 19 2.57 -0.49 13.60
N GLY A 20 2.31 0.00 14.82
CA GLY A 20 2.19 1.43 15.09
C GLY A 20 3.46 2.24 14.80
N TYR A 21 4.65 1.66 14.99
CA TYR A 21 5.91 2.31 14.64
C TYR A 21 6.06 2.41 13.12
N LYS A 22 5.77 1.33 12.38
CA LYS A 22 5.80 1.32 10.91
C LYS A 22 4.84 2.34 10.33
N ILE A 23 3.61 2.39 10.84
CA ILE A 23 2.61 3.39 10.41
C ILE A 23 3.14 4.81 10.60
N ARG A 24 3.70 5.11 11.79
CA ARG A 24 4.25 6.44 12.08
C ARG A 24 5.44 6.77 11.17
N LYS A 25 6.33 5.82 10.92
CA LYS A 25 7.49 6.01 10.03
C LYS A 25 7.03 6.29 8.60
N SER A 26 6.13 5.49 8.05
CA SER A 26 5.59 5.69 6.70
C SER A 26 4.85 7.02 6.55
N GLN A 27 4.17 7.49 7.60
CA GLN A 27 3.59 8.84 7.62
C GLN A 27 4.66 9.95 7.60
N LEU A 28 5.75 9.79 8.37
CA LEU A 28 6.88 10.72 8.39
C LEU A 28 7.60 10.80 7.03
N GLU A 29 7.78 9.66 6.38
CA GLU A 29 8.34 9.53 5.02
C GLU A 29 7.37 10.04 3.93
N LYS A 30 6.19 10.53 4.31
CA LYS A 30 5.14 11.05 3.40
C LYS A 30 4.73 10.03 2.34
N ILE A 31 4.74 8.74 2.69
CA ILE A 31 4.31 7.67 1.80
C ILE A 31 2.82 7.87 1.47
N PRO A 32 2.43 7.95 0.18
CA PRO A 32 1.06 8.24 -0.21
C PRO A 32 0.10 7.08 0.10
N PHE A 33 0.55 5.83 -0.07
CA PHE A 33 -0.21 4.61 0.18
C PHE A 33 0.58 3.62 1.00
N MET A 34 -0.05 3.09 2.04
CA MET A 34 0.50 2.05 2.89
C MET A 34 -0.32 0.77 2.71
N VAL A 35 0.37 -0.33 2.45
CA VAL A 35 -0.25 -1.65 2.36
C VAL A 35 0.11 -2.43 3.61
N ILE A 36 -0.89 -2.97 4.29
CA ILE A 36 -0.75 -3.82 5.46
C ILE A 36 -1.15 -5.24 5.04
N LEU A 37 -0.20 -6.15 5.19
CA LEU A 37 -0.34 -7.58 4.95
C LEU A 37 -0.10 -8.28 6.28
N GLY A 38 -1.17 -8.78 6.90
CA GLY A 38 -1.11 -9.68 8.04
C GLY A 38 -1.36 -11.13 7.64
N ASP A 39 -1.35 -12.02 8.62
CA ASP A 39 -1.61 -13.45 8.41
C ASP A 39 -3.02 -13.68 7.85
N LYS A 40 -4.01 -12.92 8.34
CA LYS A 40 -5.40 -12.99 7.87
C LYS A 40 -5.53 -12.56 6.42
N GLU A 41 -4.89 -11.45 6.04
CA GLU A 41 -4.85 -10.96 4.68
C GLU A 41 -4.16 -11.94 3.72
N MET A 42 -3.10 -12.61 4.17
CA MET A 42 -2.44 -13.66 3.37
C MET A 42 -3.35 -14.88 3.15
N GLU A 43 -4.12 -15.28 4.17
CA GLU A 43 -5.04 -16.40 4.08
C GLU A 43 -6.22 -16.08 3.14
N GLU A 44 -6.76 -14.86 3.22
CA GLU A 44 -7.86 -14.38 2.38
C GLU A 44 -7.43 -13.84 1.01
N LYS A 45 -6.11 -13.76 0.73
CA LYS A 45 -5.52 -13.11 -0.46
C LYS A 45 -5.98 -11.66 -0.64
N THR A 46 -6.22 -10.97 0.47
CA THR A 46 -6.59 -9.56 0.51
C THR A 46 -5.42 -8.72 1.02
N LEU A 47 -5.56 -7.41 0.96
CA LEU A 47 -4.58 -6.42 1.38
C LEU A 47 -5.34 -5.28 2.07
N SER A 48 -4.89 -4.84 3.23
CA SER A 48 -5.43 -3.64 3.88
C SER A 48 -4.71 -2.40 3.34
N ILE A 49 -5.44 -1.48 2.70
CA ILE A 49 -4.87 -0.30 2.06
C ILE A 49 -5.20 0.94 2.89
N ARG A 50 -4.19 1.75 3.15
CA ARG A 50 -4.34 3.03 3.86
C ARG A 50 -3.72 4.16 3.04
N SER A 51 -4.52 5.15 2.69
CA SER A 51 -4.06 6.39 2.05
C SER A 51 -3.69 7.44 3.10
N ARG A 52 -2.67 8.24 2.79
CA ARG A 52 -2.32 9.40 3.62
C ARG A 52 -3.40 10.50 3.55
N THR A 53 -4.06 10.67 2.41
CA THR A 53 -5.01 11.78 2.17
C THR A 53 -6.44 11.39 2.52
N GLN A 54 -6.85 10.17 2.17
CA GLN A 54 -8.22 9.69 2.41
C GLN A 54 -8.36 8.88 3.70
N GLY A 55 -7.25 8.49 4.33
CA GLY A 55 -7.27 7.67 5.54
C GLY A 55 -7.38 6.17 5.21
N ASP A 56 -8.24 5.45 5.92
CA ASP A 56 -8.41 4.02 5.71
C ASP A 56 -9.26 3.75 4.46
N LEU A 57 -8.69 3.02 3.49
CA LEU A 57 -9.41 2.63 2.27
C LEU A 57 -10.05 1.24 2.42
N GLY A 58 -9.78 0.54 3.52
CA GLY A 58 -10.26 -0.81 3.79
C GLY A 58 -9.43 -1.89 3.12
N THR A 59 -9.98 -3.10 3.09
CA THR A 59 -9.37 -4.25 2.45
C THR A 59 -9.77 -4.35 0.97
N SER A 60 -8.82 -4.71 0.12
CA SER A 60 -9.06 -5.05 -1.28
C SER A 60 -8.15 -6.18 -1.71
N ASP A 61 -8.51 -6.86 -2.79
CA ASP A 61 -7.62 -7.84 -3.39
C ASP A 61 -6.41 -7.16 -4.07
N LEU A 62 -5.40 -7.98 -4.38
CA LEU A 62 -4.18 -7.51 -5.04
C LEU A 62 -4.46 -6.87 -6.40
N GLU A 63 -5.45 -7.40 -7.13
CA GLU A 63 -5.77 -6.94 -8.48
C GLU A 63 -6.43 -5.55 -8.46
N SER A 64 -7.41 -5.35 -7.57
CA SER A 64 -8.05 -4.05 -7.35
C SER A 64 -7.06 -3.01 -6.84
N PHE A 65 -6.11 -3.41 -5.99
CA PHE A 65 -5.06 -2.51 -5.53
C PHE A 65 -4.16 -2.03 -6.68
N ILE A 66 -3.78 -2.93 -7.60
CA ILE A 66 -3.01 -2.56 -8.80
C ILE A 66 -3.80 -1.57 -9.67
N GLN A 67 -5.10 -1.82 -9.87
CA GLN A 67 -5.98 -0.90 -10.62
C GLN A 67 -6.06 0.49 -9.97
N LEU A 68 -6.17 0.53 -8.63
CA LEU A 68 -6.18 1.78 -7.88
C LEU A 68 -4.88 2.56 -8.06
N LEU A 69 -3.72 1.89 -7.93
CA LEU A 69 -2.41 2.51 -8.14
C LEU A 69 -2.24 3.04 -9.57
N LYS A 70 -2.67 2.29 -10.58
CA LYS A 70 -2.63 2.73 -11.99
C LYS A 70 -3.46 3.98 -12.23
N LYS A 71 -4.67 4.03 -11.66
CA LYS A 71 -5.56 5.19 -11.76
C LYS A 71 -4.91 6.44 -11.14
N GLU A 72 -4.34 6.30 -9.95
CA GLU A 72 -3.71 7.42 -9.24
C GLU A 72 -2.43 7.92 -9.94
N ASN A 73 -1.60 7.01 -10.50
CA ASN A 73 -0.39 7.39 -11.23
C ASN A 73 -0.72 8.18 -12.51
N THR A 74 -1.80 7.80 -13.19
CA THR A 74 -2.29 8.50 -14.40
C THR A 74 -2.84 9.89 -14.08
N LEU A 75 -3.47 10.06 -12.91
CA LEU A 75 -4.06 11.34 -12.47
C LEU A 75 -3.01 12.41 -12.14
N ASN A 76 -1.82 12.01 -11.70
CA ASN A 76 -0.74 12.94 -11.33
C ASN A 76 0.19 13.32 -12.51
N SER A 77 -0.10 12.86 -13.73
CA SER A 77 0.73 13.09 -14.93
C SER A 77 0.16 14.12 -15.92
N ASN A 78 -0.85 14.92 -15.52
CA ASN A 78 -1.40 16.03 -16.33
C ASN A 78 -1.16 17.39 -15.68
#